data_AF-A0A183DH67-F1
#
_entry.id   AF-A0A183DH67-F1
#
_cell.length_a   1.000
_cell.length_b   1.000
_cell.length_c   1.000
_cell.angle_alpha   90.00
_cell.angle_beta   90.00
_cell.angle_gamma   90.00
#
_symmetry.space_group_name_H-M   'P 1'
#
loop_
_entity.id
_entity.type
_entity.pdbx_description
1 polymer ?
#
loop_
_entity_poly.entity_id
_entity_poly.type
_entity_poly.pdbx_seq_one_letter_code
_entity_poly.pdbx_strand_id
1 'polypeptide(L)'
;MGTGFKLLQRPHMIVVDEGRSMKGPRCDIVHDDLMFCKTPNLEIPHDRRKHPTVDEPLLLDYGFELDGVRTENMSQMSGLRKRHLAVFPDPVVEKFNDIRFYRPGDYLTINGRYLDAAAKERDILVTVGGEPCNLTALANRALTCQPPPERPNTQKNYDVDPDVVVKIGDVR
;
A
#
# COMPACT_ATOMS: atom_id res chain seq x y z
N MET A 1 1.64 18.25 16.31
CA MET A 1 1.73 18.66 14.89
C MET A 1 3.20 18.82 14.55
N GLY A 2 3.60 18.54 13.31
CA GLY A 2 4.97 18.76 12.86
C GLY A 2 5.28 20.25 12.68
N THR A 3 6.55 20.63 12.63
CA THR A 3 7.01 22.02 12.43
C THR A 3 8.42 22.03 11.86
N GLY A 4 8.80 23.08 11.12
CA GLY A 4 10.17 23.27 10.64
C GLY A 4 10.59 22.28 9.55
N PHE A 5 9.64 21.57 8.92
CA PHE A 5 9.97 20.56 7.92
C PHE A 5 10.61 21.15 6.66
N LYS A 6 10.39 22.43 6.34
CA LYS A 6 11.07 23.07 5.20
C LYS A 6 12.58 23.24 5.41
N LEU A 7 13.06 23.15 6.65
CA LEU A 7 14.49 23.22 6.95
C LEU A 7 15.22 21.92 6.60
N LEU A 8 14.47 20.81 6.52
CA LEU A 8 15.03 19.47 6.33
C LEU A 8 15.48 19.26 4.90
N GLN A 9 16.71 18.80 4.73
CA GLN A 9 17.29 18.50 3.41
C GLN A 9 17.09 17.04 3.00
N ARG A 10 17.12 16.10 3.93
CA ARG A 10 17.05 14.65 3.70
C ARG A 10 16.23 13.96 4.81
N PRO A 11 14.91 14.22 4.88
CA PRO A 11 14.04 13.49 5.78
C PRO A 11 13.76 12.08 5.27
N HIS A 12 13.79 11.08 6.14
CA HIS A 12 13.42 9.69 5.84
C HIS A 12 12.61 9.09 7.00
N MET A 13 11.67 8.19 6.70
CA MET A 13 11.07 7.33 7.72
C MET A 13 12.03 6.18 8.04
N ILE A 14 12.08 5.80 9.31
CA ILE A 14 12.78 4.60 9.78
C ILE A 14 11.76 3.69 10.46
N VAL A 15 11.85 2.39 10.19
CA VAL A 15 11.15 1.35 10.94
C VAL A 15 12.18 0.44 11.58
N VAL A 16 11.98 0.12 12.87
CA VAL A 16 12.89 -0.72 13.65
C VAL A 16 12.19 -2.03 13.97
N ASP A 17 12.88 -3.12 13.65
CA ASP A 17 12.40 -4.47 13.86
C ASP A 17 13.50 -5.36 14.47
N GLU A 18 13.31 -5.86 15.68
CA GLU A 18 14.28 -6.71 16.39
C GLU A 18 15.73 -6.16 16.38
N GLY A 19 15.88 -4.82 16.43
CA GLY A 19 17.16 -4.12 16.38
C GLY A 19 17.69 -3.82 14.97
N ARG A 20 17.04 -4.33 13.93
CA ARG A 20 17.30 -3.97 12.53
C ARG A 20 16.55 -2.68 12.18
N SER A 21 17.29 -1.68 11.72
CA SER A 21 16.72 -0.41 11.26
C SER A 21 16.60 -0.42 9.74
N MET A 22 15.39 -0.16 9.24
CA MET A 22 15.04 -0.11 7.82
C MET A 22 14.70 1.33 7.46
N LYS A 23 15.40 1.86 6.45
CA LYS A 23 15.28 3.25 6.03
C LYS A 23 14.43 3.34 4.76
N GLY A 24 13.37 4.14 4.84
CA GLY A 24 12.49 4.42 3.70
C GLY A 24 13.12 5.38 2.69
N PRO A 25 12.45 5.58 1.55
CA PRO A 25 12.85 6.62 0.61
C PRO A 25 12.75 8.00 1.26
N ARG A 26 13.29 9.01 0.58
CA ARG A 26 13.20 10.40 1.03
C ARG A 26 11.73 10.81 1.14
N CYS A 27 11.37 11.48 2.22
CA CYS A 27 10.03 12.05 2.40
C CYS A 27 9.84 13.31 1.54
N ASP A 28 8.62 13.51 1.07
CA ASP A 28 8.20 14.66 0.30
C ASP A 28 7.66 15.74 1.24
N ILE A 29 8.36 16.88 1.30
CA ILE A 29 7.95 18.02 2.13
C ILE A 29 6.93 18.84 1.34
N VAL A 30 5.73 18.99 1.89
CA VAL A 30 4.65 19.76 1.25
C VAL A 30 4.53 21.14 1.88
N HIS A 31 4.47 21.19 3.21
CA HIS A 31 4.42 22.41 3.99
C HIS A 31 5.39 22.34 5.17
N ASP A 32 5.52 23.43 5.93
CA ASP A 32 6.44 23.46 7.07
C ASP A 32 6.02 22.53 8.21
N ASP A 33 4.74 22.19 8.28
CA ASP A 33 4.11 21.31 9.25
C ASP A 33 3.65 19.96 8.67
N LEU A 34 3.82 19.75 7.35
CA LEU A 34 3.36 18.56 6.64
C LEU A 34 4.42 17.98 5.69
N MET A 35 4.75 16.71 5.90
CA MET A 35 5.54 15.88 5.00
C MET A 35 4.85 14.54 4.75
N PHE A 36 5.03 13.98 3.56
CA PHE A 36 4.60 12.62 3.20
C PHE A 36 5.81 11.69 3.16
N CYS A 37 5.76 10.63 3.96
CA CYS A 37 6.80 9.61 3.98
C CYS A 37 6.22 8.27 3.53
N LYS A 38 6.89 7.62 2.58
CA LYS A 38 6.61 6.21 2.28
C LYS A 38 7.29 5.32 3.32
N THR A 39 6.60 4.27 3.74
CA THR A 39 7.17 3.24 4.61
C THR A 39 8.32 2.51 3.90
N PRO A 40 9.38 2.12 4.62
CA PRO A 40 10.42 1.25 4.04
C PRO A 40 9.85 -0.11 3.64
N ASN A 41 10.54 -0.80 2.74
CA ASN A 41 10.34 -2.24 2.58
C ASN A 41 10.80 -2.93 3.87
N LEU A 42 9.89 -3.65 4.52
CA LEU A 42 10.12 -4.23 5.83
C LEU A 42 10.87 -5.56 5.80
N GLU A 43 11.03 -6.18 4.62
CA GLU A 43 11.78 -7.45 4.42
C GLU A 43 11.63 -8.44 5.59
N ILE A 44 10.38 -8.71 5.99
CA ILE A 44 10.05 -9.53 7.15
C ILE A 44 10.68 -10.91 6.96
N PRO A 45 11.63 -11.34 7.81
CA PRO A 45 12.35 -12.60 7.60
C PRO A 45 11.40 -13.80 7.63
N HIS A 46 11.55 -14.74 6.70
CA HIS A 46 10.70 -15.94 6.64
C HIS A 46 10.82 -16.83 7.88
N ASP A 47 12.00 -16.88 8.50
CA ASP A 47 12.32 -17.66 9.70
C ASP A 47 11.86 -16.99 11.01
N ARG A 48 11.21 -15.83 10.92
CA ARG A 48 10.65 -15.13 12.06
C ARG A 48 9.63 -16.00 12.81
N ARG A 49 9.71 -15.96 14.14
CA ARG A 49 8.79 -16.71 15.03
C ARG A 49 7.34 -16.24 14.94
N LYS A 50 7.11 -14.93 14.83
CA LYS A 50 5.78 -14.31 14.79
C LYS A 50 5.62 -13.51 13.50
N HIS A 51 4.92 -14.08 12.53
CA HIS A 51 4.52 -13.39 11.31
C HIS A 51 3.24 -12.58 11.54
N PRO A 52 3.07 -11.44 10.86
CA PRO A 52 1.84 -10.67 10.93
C PRO A 52 0.65 -11.50 10.44
N THR A 53 -0.50 -11.33 11.07
CA THR A 53 -1.79 -11.85 10.59
C THR A 53 -2.82 -10.71 10.56
N VAL A 54 -4.01 -10.96 10.02
CA VAL A 54 -5.06 -9.93 10.00
C VAL A 54 -5.57 -9.60 11.39
N ASP A 55 -5.76 -10.62 12.23
CA ASP A 55 -6.30 -10.44 13.58
C ASP A 55 -5.21 -10.01 14.56
N GLU A 56 -3.95 -10.39 14.29
CA GLU A 56 -2.80 -10.07 15.12
C GLU A 56 -1.70 -9.43 14.26
N PRO A 57 -1.77 -8.10 14.03
CA PRO A 57 -0.75 -7.39 13.27
C PRO A 57 0.56 -7.36 14.04
N LEU A 58 1.65 -7.34 13.28
CA LEU A 58 2.97 -7.12 13.83
C LEU A 58 3.12 -5.63 14.18
N LEU A 59 3.46 -5.33 15.43
CA LEU A 59 3.64 -3.97 15.91
C LEU A 59 5.12 -3.61 15.90
N LEU A 60 5.51 -2.68 15.02
CA LEU A 60 6.88 -2.22 14.88
C LEU A 60 7.08 -0.81 15.42
N ASP A 61 8.30 -0.55 15.90
CA ASP A 61 8.73 0.79 16.25
C ASP A 61 9.08 1.57 14.98
N TYR A 62 8.80 2.87 14.99
CA TYR A 62 9.18 3.75 13.89
C TYR A 62 9.66 5.10 14.40
N GLY A 63 10.31 5.83 13.50
CA GLY A 63 10.79 7.18 13.71
C GLY A 63 11.19 7.81 12.39
N PHE A 64 12.00 8.87 12.46
CA PHE A 64 12.48 9.60 11.29
C PHE A 64 13.99 9.86 11.41
N GLU A 65 14.68 9.84 10.27
CA GLU A 65 16.02 10.41 10.11
C GLU A 65 15.86 11.80 9.50
N LEU A 66 16.21 12.83 10.25
CA LEU A 66 16.08 14.23 9.89
C LEU A 66 17.50 14.80 9.75
N ASP A 67 18.01 14.86 8.52
CA ASP A 67 19.35 15.35 8.20
C ASP A 67 20.50 14.61 8.91
N GLY A 68 20.31 13.31 9.14
CA GLY A 68 21.28 12.44 9.82
C GLY A 68 21.06 12.32 11.33
N VAL A 69 20.15 13.12 11.91
CA VAL A 69 19.69 12.94 13.28
C VAL A 69 18.54 11.93 13.28
N ARG A 70 18.72 10.80 13.96
CA ARG A 70 17.66 9.80 14.08
C ARG A 70 16.83 10.03 15.32
N THR A 71 15.53 10.02 15.15
CA THR A 71 14.56 10.00 16.24
C THR A 71 14.15 8.54 16.49
N GLU A 72 15.09 7.73 16.96
CA GLU A 72 14.80 6.34 17.32
C GLU A 72 13.85 6.31 18.53
N ASN A 73 12.92 5.35 18.58
CA ASN A 73 11.95 5.15 19.67
C ASN A 73 10.94 6.29 19.92
N MET A 74 10.40 6.94 18.88
CA MET A 74 9.25 7.85 19.05
C MET A 74 8.02 7.15 19.66
N SER A 75 7.90 5.83 19.53
CA SER A 75 6.90 4.99 20.22
C SER A 75 7.03 5.01 21.76
N GLN A 76 8.21 5.36 22.29
CA GLN A 76 8.52 5.41 23.72
C GLN A 76 8.45 6.83 24.31
N MET A 77 8.30 7.87 23.49
CA MET A 77 8.27 9.26 23.95
C MET A 77 6.89 9.61 24.54
N SER A 78 6.84 9.69 25.87
CA SER A 78 5.63 9.85 26.68
C SER A 78 4.85 11.14 26.35
N GLY A 79 3.65 11.01 25.79
CA GLY A 79 2.72 12.13 25.56
C GLY A 79 1.79 11.96 24.37
N LEU A 80 2.24 11.33 23.28
CA LEU A 80 1.35 10.86 22.22
C LEU A 80 0.87 9.46 22.61
N ARG A 81 -0.43 9.18 22.49
CA ARG A 81 -0.96 7.82 22.63
C ARG A 81 -0.16 6.91 21.69
N LYS A 82 0.67 6.07 22.28
CA LYS A 82 1.47 4.97 21.73
C LYS A 82 0.81 4.41 20.46
N ARG A 83 1.36 4.69 19.29
CA ARG A 83 0.98 3.98 18.06
C ARG A 83 2.26 3.38 17.52
N HIS A 84 2.45 2.08 17.76
CA HIS A 84 3.37 1.30 16.95
C HIS A 84 2.84 1.31 15.50
N LEU A 85 3.71 1.08 14.53
CA LEU A 85 3.30 0.82 13.17
C LEU A 85 2.71 -0.60 13.13
N ALA A 86 1.42 -0.72 12.87
CA ALA A 86 0.77 -2.02 12.68
C ALA A 86 1.01 -2.50 11.25
N VAL A 87 1.66 -3.65 11.13
CA VAL A 87 2.03 -4.30 9.88
C VAL A 87 1.15 -5.53 9.71
N PHE A 88 0.48 -5.60 8.57
CA PHE A 88 -0.41 -6.68 8.19
C PHE A 88 0.22 -7.52 7.08
N PRO A 89 -0.29 -8.74 6.82
CA PRO A 89 0.14 -9.53 5.66
C PRO A 89 -0.07 -8.76 4.35
N ASP A 90 0.77 -9.07 3.37
CA ASP A 90 0.54 -8.58 2.01
C ASP A 90 -0.82 -9.08 1.49
N PRO A 91 -1.60 -8.22 0.82
CA PRO A 91 -2.86 -8.61 0.21
C PRO A 91 -2.63 -9.62 -0.90
N VAL A 92 -3.54 -10.58 -1.03
CA VAL A 92 -3.50 -11.60 -2.08
C VAL A 92 -4.64 -11.33 -3.05
N VAL A 93 -4.32 -11.07 -4.32
CA VAL A 93 -5.31 -10.95 -5.40
C VAL A 93 -5.44 -12.31 -6.10
N GLU A 94 -6.66 -12.82 -6.19
CA GLU A 94 -6.92 -14.10 -6.86
C GLU A 94 -7.00 -13.90 -8.38
N LYS A 95 -6.33 -14.78 -9.13
CA LYS A 95 -6.44 -14.80 -10.58
C LYS A 95 -7.82 -15.28 -10.99
N PHE A 96 -8.33 -14.75 -12.10
CA PHE A 96 -9.50 -15.33 -12.73
C PHE A 96 -9.16 -16.72 -13.28
N ASN A 97 -9.99 -17.71 -12.95
CA ASN A 97 -9.89 -19.05 -13.53
C ASN A 97 -10.51 -19.12 -14.94
N ASP A 98 -11.37 -18.15 -15.27
CA ASP A 98 -12.14 -18.09 -16.50
C ASP A 98 -12.15 -16.66 -17.05
N ILE A 99 -12.44 -16.51 -18.34
CA ILE A 99 -12.66 -15.21 -18.98
C ILE A 99 -13.91 -14.55 -18.37
N ARG A 100 -13.80 -13.26 -18.04
CA ARG A 100 -14.91 -12.45 -17.51
C ARG A 100 -15.51 -11.59 -18.61
N PHE A 101 -16.81 -11.77 -18.86
CA PHE A 101 -17.59 -10.94 -19.77
C PHE A 101 -18.36 -9.89 -18.97
N TYR A 102 -18.38 -8.66 -19.47
CA TYR A 102 -19.14 -7.56 -18.90
C TYR A 102 -19.78 -6.72 -20.00
N ARG A 103 -20.87 -6.03 -19.68
CA ARG A 103 -21.55 -5.04 -20.52
C ARG A 103 -21.22 -3.63 -20.03
N PRO A 104 -21.41 -2.60 -20.86
CA PRO A 104 -21.31 -1.22 -20.42
C PRO A 104 -22.20 -0.97 -19.19
N GLY A 105 -21.61 -0.51 -18.08
CA GLY A 105 -22.30 -0.26 -16.82
C GLY A 105 -22.30 -1.43 -15.83
N ASP A 106 -21.83 -2.61 -16.22
CA ASP A 106 -21.61 -3.72 -15.30
C ASP A 106 -20.45 -3.42 -14.34
N TYR A 107 -20.38 -4.20 -13.25
CA TYR A 107 -19.30 -4.15 -12.28
C TYR A 107 -18.43 -5.40 -12.40
N LEU A 108 -17.12 -5.21 -12.32
CA LEU A 108 -16.14 -6.31 -12.24
C LEU A 108 -15.74 -6.52 -10.78
N THR A 109 -15.98 -7.74 -10.28
CA THR A 109 -15.54 -8.15 -8.94
C THR A 109 -14.27 -8.99 -9.05
N ILE A 110 -13.24 -8.60 -8.30
CA ILE A 110 -11.96 -9.28 -8.20
C ILE A 110 -11.84 -9.81 -6.77
N ASN A 111 -11.66 -11.12 -6.64
CA ASN A 111 -11.54 -11.77 -5.34
C ASN A 111 -10.12 -11.67 -4.80
N GLY A 112 -9.99 -11.80 -3.48
CA GLY A 112 -8.70 -11.78 -2.83
C GLY A 112 -8.80 -12.08 -1.34
N ARG A 113 -7.70 -11.80 -0.65
CA ARG A 113 -7.61 -11.86 0.81
C ARG A 113 -6.84 -10.66 1.32
N TYR A 114 -7.31 -10.10 2.43
CA TYR A 114 -6.65 -9.02 3.17
C TYR A 114 -6.57 -7.70 2.40
N LEU A 115 -7.48 -7.50 1.44
CA LEU A 115 -7.44 -6.35 0.52
C LEU A 115 -7.65 -5.00 1.22
N ASP A 116 -8.33 -4.99 2.36
CA ASP A 116 -8.65 -3.80 3.17
C ASP A 116 -7.91 -3.78 4.53
N ALA A 117 -7.00 -4.73 4.78
CA ALA A 117 -6.37 -4.89 6.09
C ALA A 117 -5.45 -3.69 6.43
N ALA A 118 -4.70 -3.22 5.44
CA ALA A 118 -3.80 -2.06 5.56
C ALA A 118 -3.93 -1.05 4.41
N ALA A 119 -4.79 -1.31 3.43
CA ALA A 119 -4.99 -0.47 2.25
C ALA A 119 -6.41 0.10 2.23
N LYS A 120 -6.53 1.30 1.63
CA LYS A 120 -7.81 1.94 1.31
C LYS A 120 -7.98 2.03 -0.20
N GLU A 121 -9.15 2.47 -0.64
CA GLU A 121 -9.50 2.60 -2.05
C GLU A 121 -8.49 3.46 -2.82
N ARG A 122 -7.97 4.53 -2.18
CA ARG A 122 -6.95 5.42 -2.76
C ARG A 122 -5.58 4.76 -2.97
N ASP A 123 -5.32 3.67 -2.26
CA ASP A 123 -4.06 2.94 -2.31
C ASP A 123 -4.11 1.83 -3.38
N ILE A 124 -5.27 1.63 -4.03
CA ILE A 124 -5.50 0.58 -5.01
C ILE A 124 -5.77 1.22 -6.38
N LEU A 125 -5.08 0.72 -7.41
CA LEU A 125 -5.34 1.05 -8.81
C LEU A 125 -5.68 -0.23 -9.56
N VAL A 126 -6.81 -0.23 -10.24
CA VAL A 126 -7.21 -1.34 -11.12
C VAL A 126 -7.22 -0.84 -12.56
N THR A 127 -6.65 -1.64 -13.45
CA THR A 127 -6.70 -1.37 -14.90
C THR A 127 -7.18 -2.59 -15.65
N VAL A 128 -7.93 -2.36 -16.73
CA VAL A 128 -8.34 -3.37 -17.69
C VAL A 128 -7.72 -2.99 -19.03
N GLY A 129 -6.80 -3.80 -19.52
CA GLY A 129 -6.09 -3.52 -20.75
C GLY A 129 -5.31 -2.19 -20.76
N GLY A 130 -4.87 -1.73 -19.59
CA GLY A 130 -4.19 -0.44 -19.41
C GLY A 130 -5.13 0.75 -19.18
N GLU A 131 -6.43 0.60 -19.42
CA GLU A 131 -7.44 1.63 -19.13
C GLU A 131 -7.91 1.54 -17.67
N PRO A 132 -8.20 2.67 -17.00
CA PRO A 132 -8.58 2.68 -15.59
C PRO A 132 -9.94 1.99 -15.35
N CYS A 133 -10.00 1.18 -14.28
CA CYS A 133 -11.23 0.62 -13.75
C CYS A 133 -11.53 1.28 -12.40
N ASN A 134 -12.55 2.13 -12.34
CA ASN A 134 -12.82 2.94 -11.16
C ASN A 134 -13.35 2.06 -10.02
N LEU A 135 -12.65 2.02 -8.90
CA LEU A 135 -13.08 1.29 -7.70
C LEU A 135 -14.40 1.84 -7.17
N THR A 136 -15.32 0.94 -6.88
CA THR A 136 -16.64 1.25 -6.33
C THR A 136 -16.89 0.61 -4.97
N ALA A 137 -16.19 -0.48 -4.66
CA ALA A 137 -16.22 -1.09 -3.34
C ALA A 137 -14.89 -1.80 -3.04
N LEU A 138 -14.51 -1.77 -1.77
CA LEU A 138 -13.36 -2.50 -1.23
C LEU A 138 -13.80 -3.22 0.05
N ALA A 139 -13.52 -4.51 0.12
CA ALA A 139 -13.72 -5.34 1.29
C ALA A 139 -12.60 -6.37 1.40
N ASN A 140 -12.46 -6.99 2.57
CA ASN A 140 -11.40 -7.94 2.87
C ASN A 140 -11.17 -9.04 1.83
N ARG A 141 -12.26 -9.54 1.22
CA ARG A 141 -12.21 -10.67 0.28
C ARG A 141 -12.52 -10.32 -1.17
N ALA A 142 -12.92 -9.08 -1.43
CA ALA A 142 -13.29 -8.65 -2.77
C ALA A 142 -13.12 -7.16 -2.94
N LEU A 143 -12.70 -6.75 -4.13
CA LEU A 143 -12.82 -5.39 -4.61
C LEU A 143 -13.70 -5.38 -5.87
N THR A 144 -14.43 -4.30 -6.06
CA THR A 144 -15.30 -4.11 -7.20
C THR A 144 -14.92 -2.82 -7.90
N CYS A 145 -14.83 -2.87 -9.22
CA CYS A 145 -14.57 -1.69 -10.05
C CYS A 145 -15.48 -1.65 -11.26
N GLN A 146 -15.65 -0.47 -11.84
CA GLN A 146 -16.39 -0.27 -13.07
C GLN A 146 -15.41 -0.25 -14.26
N PRO A 147 -15.43 -1.29 -15.12
CA PRO A 147 -14.55 -1.37 -16.29
C PRO A 147 -14.93 -0.33 -17.36
N PRO A 148 -14.02 -0.02 -18.30
CA PRO A 148 -14.31 0.86 -19.42
C PRO A 148 -15.49 0.33 -20.24
N PRO A 149 -16.37 1.20 -20.78
CA PRO A 149 -17.56 0.76 -21.50
C PRO A 149 -17.24 0.10 -22.85
N GLU A 150 -16.09 0.45 -23.44
CA GLU A 150 -15.59 -0.12 -24.68
C GLU A 150 -14.41 -1.04 -24.39
N ARG A 151 -14.28 -2.12 -25.15
CA ARG A 151 -13.14 -3.04 -25.03
C ARG A 151 -11.84 -2.25 -25.29
N PRO A 152 -10.90 -2.21 -24.34
CA PRO A 152 -9.62 -1.54 -24.53
C PRO A 152 -8.89 -2.11 -25.75
N ASN A 153 -8.32 -1.24 -26.58
CA ASN A 153 -7.49 -1.65 -27.72
C ASN A 153 -6.10 -2.07 -27.22
N THR A 154 -6.03 -3.24 -26.60
CA THR A 154 -4.77 -3.83 -26.15
C THR A 154 -4.06 -4.50 -27.33
N GLN A 155 -3.11 -3.77 -27.91
CA GLN A 155 -2.19 -4.22 -28.96
C GLN A 155 -2.86 -4.48 -30.33
N LYS A 156 -2.05 -4.45 -31.39
CA LYS A 156 -2.48 -4.51 -32.81
C LYS A 156 -3.18 -5.82 -33.22
N ASN A 157 -3.38 -6.75 -32.30
CA ASN A 157 -4.06 -8.03 -32.50
C ASN A 157 -5.37 -8.04 -31.70
N TYR A 158 -6.49 -8.01 -32.42
CA TYR A 158 -7.85 -8.10 -31.87
C TYR A 158 -8.18 -9.44 -31.18
N ASP A 159 -7.26 -10.40 -31.18
CA ASP A 159 -7.48 -11.79 -30.75
C ASP A 159 -7.00 -12.08 -29.30
N VAL A 160 -6.51 -11.05 -28.59
CA VAL A 160 -6.04 -11.19 -27.19
C VAL A 160 -7.02 -10.48 -26.26
N ASP A 161 -7.42 -11.17 -25.19
CA ASP A 161 -8.25 -10.59 -24.14
C ASP A 161 -7.45 -9.62 -23.25
N PRO A 162 -8.03 -8.47 -22.87
CA PRO A 162 -7.34 -7.47 -22.08
C PRO A 162 -7.04 -8.00 -20.67
N ASP A 163 -5.80 -7.85 -20.23
CA ASP A 163 -5.39 -8.21 -18.86
C ASP A 163 -6.00 -7.29 -17.82
N VAL A 164 -6.31 -7.85 -16.66
CA VAL A 164 -6.70 -7.08 -15.47
C VAL A 164 -5.51 -7.01 -14.53
N VAL A 165 -5.08 -5.79 -14.21
CA VAL A 165 -3.95 -5.54 -13.31
C VAL A 165 -4.45 -4.77 -12.10
N VAL A 166 -4.18 -5.31 -10.91
CA VAL A 166 -4.46 -4.68 -9.62
C VAL A 166 -3.13 -4.30 -8.98
N LYS A 167 -2.92 -3.01 -8.74
CA LYS A 167 -1.76 -2.48 -8.03
C LYS A 167 -2.19 -2.01 -6.65
N ILE A 168 -1.50 -2.43 -5.59
CA ILE A 168 -1.80 -2.03 -4.21
C ILE A 168 -0.54 -1.38 -3.61
N GLY A 169 -0.61 -0.09 -3.32
CA GLY A 169 0.56 0.70 -2.93
C GLY A 169 1.64 0.70 -4.01
N ASP A 170 2.85 0.29 -3.63
CA ASP A 170 3.98 0.11 -4.56
C ASP A 170 4.15 -1.36 -5.02
N VAL A 171 3.28 -2.28 -4.56
CA VAL A 171 3.25 -3.69 -4.99
C VAL A 171 2.49 -3.81 -6.32
N ARG A 172 3.12 -4.45 -7.31
CA ARG A 172 2.53 -4.77 -8.62
C ARG A 172 2.06 -6.22 -8.67
#